data_AF-A0A0F9W404-F1
#
_entry.id   AF-A0A0F9W404-F1
#
_cell.length_a   1.000
_cell.length_b   1.000
_cell.length_c   1.000
_cell.angle_alpha   90.00
_cell.angle_beta   90.00
_cell.angle_gamma   90.00
#
_symmetry.space_group_name_H-M   'P 1'
#
loop_
_entity.id
_entity.type
_entity.pdbx_description
1 polymer ?
#
loop_
_entity_poly.entity_id
_entity_poly.type
_entity_poly.pdbx_seq_one_letter_code
_entity_poly.pdbx_strand_id
1 'polypeptide(L)'
;MRNNGIKLKMDIAHISFMRGTAKSISSGNSEDYVTKMDMILPVAFGKIPDGVYAVEYDDDRIDVKITTINDKDQDPVFNYAKDLNIGASGSGLDVIPFEAFTDNRGIYPTILITIVFPRRIATWVDDTHETGIRMDFDYEKLQITGVPDNEEKIRAILVVNRLIKSLKIEDLKSISYDDVTVFLETYFKKTDKTPLLLKVNALTTKDAYKNAVYDYVLPNLNDSEVSQSLYNYQEHYSKKKISIEKELKQAIEEVIDSVLKHHIEYRRWIEPFWDGQRTIKQNNEEIVIPRTPKNETRIQPTLHVILDMALMPLGIQVIRESDEGVGSLDFRFLFTTDEGLPLTVGTEFKVAHHKEIKKGITKQLPAYLRSIRSKSGIFVVMWFKDTKYFKEPKKYEIGGMEQWLGKEALRISTESGIDVTTTILDASIRPSASSL
;
A
#
# COMPACT_ATOMS: atom_id res chain seq x y z
N MET A 1 -21.81 1.54 27.51
CA MET A 1 -21.19 2.67 26.80
C MET A 1 -20.30 2.10 25.71
N ARG A 2 -20.69 2.24 24.44
CA ARG A 2 -19.87 1.78 23.31
C ARG A 2 -18.83 2.87 23.06
N ASN A 3 -17.56 2.47 23.09
CA ASN A 3 -16.44 3.35 22.84
C ASN A 3 -16.48 3.70 21.34
N ASN A 4 -17.12 4.82 21.00
CA ASN A 4 -17.03 5.41 19.67
C ASN A 4 -15.62 6.00 19.55
N GLY A 5 -14.65 5.12 19.34
CA GLY A 5 -13.28 5.50 19.03
C GLY A 5 -13.31 6.45 17.85
N ILE A 6 -12.73 7.64 18.03
CA ILE A 6 -12.48 8.57 16.95
C ILE A 6 -11.61 7.82 15.94
N LYS A 7 -12.17 7.45 14.77
CA LYS A 7 -11.39 6.98 13.63
C LYS A 7 -10.73 8.20 12.99
N LEU A 8 -9.60 8.62 13.54
CA LEU A 8 -8.69 9.50 12.80
C LEU A 8 -8.18 8.69 11.61
N LYS A 9 -8.49 9.12 10.38
CA LYS A 9 -7.66 8.78 9.21
C LYS A 9 -6.31 9.44 9.46
N MET A 10 -5.45 8.78 10.22
CA MET A 10 -4.05 9.11 10.22
C MET A 10 -3.51 8.60 8.89
N ASP A 11 -3.38 9.48 7.90
CA ASP A 11 -2.34 9.27 6.90
C ASP A 11 -1.04 9.16 7.70
N ILE A 12 -0.49 7.94 7.78
CA ILE A 12 0.75 7.70 8.48
C ILE A 12 1.86 8.33 7.63
N ALA A 13 2.03 9.63 7.79
CA ALA A 13 2.94 10.44 6.99
C ALA A 13 4.39 10.37 7.48
N HIS A 14 4.61 9.82 8.68
CA HIS A 14 5.94 9.59 9.26
C HIS A 14 5.81 8.69 10.50
N ILE A 15 6.67 7.69 10.63
CA ILE A 15 6.82 6.90 11.86
C ILE A 15 8.26 7.04 12.35
N SER A 16 8.43 7.34 13.64
CA SER A 16 9.74 7.36 14.30
C SER A 16 9.76 6.43 15.52
N PHE A 17 10.77 5.56 15.60
CA PHE A 17 11.02 4.70 16.77
C PHE A 17 12.36 5.03 17.37
N MET A 18 12.45 5.14 18.69
CA MET A 18 13.68 5.51 19.39
C MET A 18 14.08 4.46 20.44
N ARG A 19 15.38 4.18 20.54
CA ARG A 19 16.00 3.47 21.68
C ARG A 19 17.09 4.34 22.27
N GLY A 20 16.97 4.62 23.56
CA GLY A 20 17.74 5.65 24.25
C GLY A 20 16.83 6.79 24.69
N THR A 21 17.41 7.87 25.19
CA THR A 21 16.65 9.06 25.61
C THR A 21 17.11 10.28 24.81
N ALA A 22 16.18 11.05 24.26
CA ALA A 22 16.51 12.32 23.60
C ALA A 22 17.28 13.26 24.56
N LYS A 23 16.95 13.18 25.86
CA LYS A 23 17.66 13.89 26.91
C LYS A 23 19.18 13.66 26.92
N SER A 24 19.62 12.42 26.68
CA SER A 24 21.05 12.08 26.64
C SER A 24 21.84 12.78 25.53
N ILE A 25 21.14 13.17 24.47
CA ILE A 25 21.72 13.91 23.34
C ILE A 25 21.32 15.38 23.33
N SER A 26 20.48 15.83 24.26
CA SER A 26 20.11 17.25 24.44
C SER A 26 21.13 18.01 25.29
N SER A 27 21.73 17.34 26.28
CA SER A 27 22.63 17.97 27.25
C SER A 27 24.06 18.10 26.72
N GLY A 28 24.39 19.23 26.11
CA GLY A 28 25.76 19.51 25.66
C GLY A 28 25.81 20.23 24.32
N ASN A 29 27.01 20.65 23.92
CA ASN A 29 27.22 21.33 22.66
C ASN A 29 27.11 20.31 21.51
N SER A 30 26.57 20.72 20.36
CA SER A 30 26.45 19.82 19.20
C SER A 30 27.79 19.19 18.79
N GLU A 31 28.90 19.90 19.01
CA GLU A 31 30.26 19.44 18.74
C GLU A 31 30.74 18.28 19.63
N ASP A 32 30.07 17.99 20.74
CA ASP A 32 30.42 16.88 21.63
C ASP A 32 29.95 15.52 21.09
N TYR A 33 29.15 15.54 20.02
CA TYR A 33 28.43 14.40 19.49
C TYR A 33 28.83 14.07 18.05
N VAL A 34 28.40 12.92 17.58
CA VAL A 34 28.49 12.47 16.18
C VAL A 34 27.12 11.96 15.78
N THR A 35 26.64 12.39 14.61
CA THR A 35 25.43 11.83 14.00
C THR A 35 25.82 10.90 12.87
N LYS A 36 25.41 9.64 12.96
CA LYS A 36 25.51 8.65 11.88
C LYS A 36 24.13 8.45 11.27
N MET A 37 24.04 8.49 9.94
CA MET A 37 22.82 8.18 9.21
C MET A 37 23.07 7.01 8.27
N ASP A 38 22.24 5.97 8.38
CA ASP A 38 22.27 4.80 7.50
C ASP A 38 21.02 4.81 6.60
N MET A 39 21.22 4.72 5.29
CA MET A 39 20.16 4.76 4.26
C MET A 39 20.37 3.64 3.26
N ILE A 40 19.29 2.98 2.85
CA ILE A 40 19.31 2.07 1.70
C ILE A 40 18.95 2.89 0.48
N LEU A 41 19.78 2.80 -0.57
CA LEU A 41 19.42 3.43 -1.84
C LEU A 41 18.52 2.51 -2.66
N PRO A 42 17.59 3.08 -3.47
CA PRO A 42 16.87 2.32 -4.47
C PRO A 42 17.81 1.58 -5.42
N VAL A 43 17.35 0.44 -5.95
CA VAL A 43 18.13 -0.43 -6.86
C VAL A 43 18.75 0.32 -8.05
N ALA A 44 18.08 1.38 -8.52
CA ALA A 44 18.56 2.25 -9.60
C ALA A 44 19.95 2.88 -9.34
N PHE A 45 20.39 2.95 -8.09
CA PHE A 45 21.68 3.53 -7.69
C PHE A 45 22.81 2.49 -7.58
N GLY A 46 22.58 1.23 -7.96
CA GLY A 46 23.53 0.10 -7.85
C GLY A 46 24.91 0.27 -8.54
N LYS A 47 25.16 1.39 -9.22
CA LYS A 47 26.43 1.69 -9.92
C LYS A 47 27.46 2.43 -9.06
N ILE A 48 27.09 2.86 -7.85
CA ILE A 48 28.02 3.62 -7.00
C ILE A 48 29.05 2.64 -6.40
N PRO A 49 30.37 2.87 -6.58
CA PRO A 49 31.39 1.97 -6.07
C PRO A 49 31.42 1.97 -4.54
N ASP A 50 31.67 0.78 -3.97
CA ASP A 50 31.97 0.63 -2.55
C ASP A 50 33.23 1.40 -2.17
N GLY A 51 33.21 2.06 -1.02
CA GLY A 51 34.33 2.86 -0.56
C GLY A 51 34.01 3.77 0.61
N VAL A 52 35.03 4.49 1.07
CA VAL A 52 34.89 5.58 2.05
C VAL A 52 35.32 6.87 1.36
N TYR A 53 34.45 7.85 1.38
CA TYR A 53 34.61 9.12 0.69
C TYR A 53 34.48 10.26 1.70
N ALA A 54 35.21 11.35 1.45
CA ALA A 54 35.08 12.58 2.21
C ALA A 54 34.35 13.62 1.37
N VAL A 55 33.35 14.27 1.94
CA VAL A 55 32.54 15.31 1.30
C VAL A 55 32.55 16.56 2.16
N GLU A 56 32.91 17.70 1.57
CA GLU A 56 32.83 18.99 2.25
C GLU A 56 31.39 19.53 2.19
N TYR A 57 30.81 19.82 3.35
CA TYR A 57 29.44 20.33 3.49
C TYR A 57 29.28 21.14 4.78
N ASP A 58 28.72 22.36 4.70
CA ASP A 58 28.54 23.28 5.83
C ASP A 58 29.77 23.44 6.72
N ASP A 59 30.93 23.67 6.08
CA ASP A 59 32.27 23.81 6.70
C ASP A 59 32.79 22.56 7.43
N ASP A 60 32.08 21.43 7.33
CA ASP A 60 32.50 20.14 7.86
C ASP A 60 33.02 19.22 6.76
N ARG A 61 34.04 18.44 7.12
CA ARG A 61 34.40 17.22 6.40
C ARG A 61 33.52 16.07 6.88
N ILE A 62 32.67 15.56 5.99
CA ILE A 62 31.72 14.49 6.27
C ILE A 62 32.22 13.20 5.62
N ASP A 63 32.30 12.13 6.42
CA ASP A 63 32.67 10.81 5.91
C ASP A 63 31.42 10.07 5.43
N VAL A 64 31.46 9.58 4.19
CA VAL A 64 30.40 8.80 3.55
C VAL A 64 30.97 7.44 3.16
N LYS A 65 30.44 6.38 3.77
CA LYS A 65 30.78 4.99 3.44
C LYS A 65 29.67 4.38 2.61
N ILE A 66 30.03 3.83 1.45
CA ILE A 66 29.15 3.08 0.56
C ILE A 66 29.53 1.60 0.65
N THR A 67 28.54 0.73 0.83
CA THR A 67 28.75 -0.70 0.95
C THR A 67 27.63 -1.46 0.28
N THR A 68 27.99 -2.43 -0.56
CA THR A 68 27.03 -3.38 -1.12
C THR A 68 26.69 -4.43 -0.06
N ILE A 69 25.41 -4.55 0.27
CA ILE A 69 24.89 -5.56 1.18
C ILE A 69 24.17 -6.65 0.38
N ASN A 70 24.48 -7.91 0.67
CA ASN A 70 24.02 -9.04 -0.13
C ASN A 70 22.80 -9.76 0.45
N ASP A 71 22.49 -9.49 1.71
CA ASP A 71 21.40 -10.14 2.42
C ASP A 71 20.79 -9.20 3.47
N LYS A 72 19.60 -9.57 3.92
CA LYS A 72 18.83 -8.82 4.91
C LYS A 72 19.45 -8.78 6.30
N ASP A 73 20.32 -9.72 6.65
CA ASP A 73 20.97 -9.77 7.97
C ASP A 73 22.09 -8.72 8.05
N GLN A 74 22.57 -8.23 6.90
CA GLN A 74 23.52 -7.13 6.78
C GLN A 74 22.86 -5.74 6.74
N ASP A 75 21.54 -5.64 6.53
CA ASP A 75 20.81 -4.37 6.44
C ASP A 75 20.50 -3.81 7.83
N PRO A 76 21.18 -2.74 8.30
CA PRO A 76 20.92 -2.18 9.63
C PRO A 76 19.56 -1.47 9.73
N VAL A 77 19.05 -0.94 8.61
CA VAL A 77 17.76 -0.23 8.56
C VAL A 77 16.63 -1.24 8.72
N PHE A 78 16.66 -2.33 7.96
CA PHE A 78 15.70 -3.42 8.08
C PHE A 78 15.79 -4.11 9.45
N ASN A 79 16.97 -4.52 9.90
CA ASN A 79 17.11 -5.32 11.12
C ASN A 79 16.61 -4.62 12.37
N TYR A 80 16.63 -3.29 12.40
CA TYR A 80 16.16 -2.55 13.54
C TYR A 80 14.63 -2.53 13.67
N ALA A 81 13.94 -2.65 12.54
CA ALA A 81 12.50 -2.49 12.43
C ALA A 81 11.80 -3.77 11.90
N LYS A 82 12.53 -4.88 11.74
CA LYS A 82 12.02 -6.12 11.14
C LYS A 82 10.83 -6.76 11.86
N ASP A 83 10.71 -6.53 13.16
CA ASP A 83 9.60 -7.04 13.97
C ASP A 83 8.37 -6.11 13.92
N LEU A 84 8.47 -4.96 13.24
CA LEU A 84 7.36 -4.06 13.04
C LEU A 84 6.44 -4.56 11.95
N ASN A 85 5.15 -4.41 12.25
CA ASN A 85 4.04 -4.82 11.44
C ASN A 85 3.16 -3.60 11.29
N ILE A 86 3.10 -3.03 10.08
CA ILE A 86 2.35 -1.80 9.82
C ILE A 86 0.95 -2.22 9.39
N GLY A 87 -0.05 -1.82 10.19
CA GLY A 87 -1.44 -2.09 9.89
C GLY A 87 -1.86 -1.37 8.62
N ALA A 88 -2.47 -2.10 7.69
CA ALA A 88 -2.91 -1.54 6.42
C ALA A 88 -4.43 -1.31 6.37
N SER A 89 -4.96 -0.65 7.42
CA SER A 89 -6.39 -0.42 7.56
C SER A 89 -6.90 0.45 6.40
N GLY A 90 -7.65 -0.15 5.49
CA GLY A 90 -8.09 0.49 4.24
C GLY A 90 -7.51 -0.13 2.98
N SER A 91 -6.52 -1.03 3.04
CA SER A 91 -6.20 -1.95 1.93
C SER A 91 -6.76 -3.36 2.18
N GLY A 92 -7.28 -3.60 3.39
CA GLY A 92 -7.86 -4.87 3.83
C GLY A 92 -6.84 -5.95 4.21
N LEU A 93 -5.54 -5.66 4.12
CA LEU A 93 -4.53 -6.48 4.77
C LEU A 93 -4.49 -6.11 6.25
N ASP A 94 -4.53 -7.11 7.14
CA ASP A 94 -4.43 -6.87 8.58
C ASP A 94 -3.09 -6.20 8.91
N VAL A 95 -2.01 -6.64 8.23
CA VAL A 95 -0.64 -6.22 8.44
C VAL A 95 0.17 -6.38 7.15
N ILE A 96 1.04 -5.41 6.87
CA ILE A 96 2.12 -5.53 5.88
C ILE A 96 3.46 -5.59 6.62
N PRO A 97 4.38 -6.52 6.26
CA PRO A 97 5.68 -6.62 6.89
C PRO A 97 6.52 -5.36 6.63
N PHE A 98 7.33 -4.94 7.60
CA PHE A 98 8.19 -3.76 7.47
C PHE A 98 9.09 -3.79 6.22
N GLU A 99 9.50 -4.98 5.78
CA GLU A 99 10.28 -5.20 4.55
C GLU A 99 9.66 -4.57 3.31
N ALA A 100 8.33 -4.54 3.22
CA ALA A 100 7.63 -3.92 2.09
C ALA A 100 7.77 -2.40 2.06
N PHE A 101 8.13 -1.80 3.19
CA PHE A 101 8.26 -0.36 3.34
C PHE A 101 9.71 0.13 3.19
N THR A 102 10.71 -0.76 3.14
CA THR A 102 12.11 -0.37 2.92
C THR A 102 12.33 0.04 1.46
N ASP A 103 13.32 0.91 1.20
CA ASP A 103 13.58 1.45 -0.14
C ASP A 103 14.02 0.39 -1.17
N ASN A 104 14.58 -0.73 -0.70
CA ASN A 104 14.89 -1.90 -1.53
C ASN A 104 13.77 -2.94 -1.59
N ARG A 105 12.66 -2.79 -0.83
CA ARG A 105 11.52 -3.72 -0.81
C ARG A 105 11.92 -5.18 -0.53
N GLY A 106 12.95 -5.40 0.27
CA GLY A 106 13.50 -6.75 0.52
C GLY A 106 14.35 -7.35 -0.61
N ILE A 107 14.65 -6.58 -1.66
CA ILE A 107 15.49 -7.01 -2.78
C ILE A 107 16.97 -6.79 -2.42
N TYR A 108 17.77 -7.83 -2.65
CA TYR A 108 19.23 -7.82 -2.46
C TYR A 108 19.92 -8.44 -3.69
N PRO A 109 21.17 -8.08 -4.02
CA PRO A 109 22.01 -7.10 -3.31
C PRO A 109 21.50 -5.65 -3.45
N THR A 110 21.80 -4.81 -2.45
CA THR A 110 21.48 -3.37 -2.48
C THR A 110 22.64 -2.54 -1.92
N ILE A 111 22.56 -1.21 -2.06
CA ILE A 111 23.57 -0.28 -1.56
C ILE A 111 23.12 0.33 -0.23
N LEU A 112 23.97 0.16 0.78
CA LEU A 112 23.91 0.88 2.04
C LEU A 112 24.84 2.10 1.98
N ILE A 113 24.31 3.28 2.33
CA ILE A 113 25.08 4.49 2.55
C ILE A 113 25.07 4.83 4.03
N THR A 114 26.25 4.93 4.62
CA THR A 114 26.48 5.41 5.98
C THR A 114 27.15 6.79 5.93
N ILE A 115 26.49 7.81 6.45
CA ILE A 115 26.95 9.20 6.49
C ILE A 115 27.29 9.56 7.94
N VAL A 116 28.48 10.10 8.18
CA VAL A 116 28.95 10.46 9.52
C VAL A 116 29.21 11.95 9.60
N PHE A 117 28.30 12.66 10.26
CA PHE A 117 28.46 14.08 10.59
C PHE A 117 29.30 14.23 11.87
N PRO A 118 30.31 15.10 11.90
CA PRO A 118 31.21 15.27 13.05
C PRO A 118 30.57 16.01 14.23
N ARG A 119 29.25 16.23 14.20
CA ARG A 119 28.45 16.93 15.22
C ARG A 119 27.01 16.41 15.23
N ARG A 120 26.26 16.75 16.27
CA ARG A 120 24.80 16.54 16.34
C ARG A 120 24.10 17.45 15.34
N ILE A 121 23.36 16.88 14.39
CA ILE A 121 22.52 17.63 13.44
C ILE A 121 21.03 17.63 13.77
N ALA A 122 20.63 17.01 14.89
CA ALA A 122 19.23 16.91 15.32
C ALA A 122 18.63 18.29 15.63
N THR A 123 17.71 18.74 14.78
CA THR A 123 16.89 19.94 14.91
C THR A 123 15.65 19.73 15.80
N TRP A 124 15.29 18.47 16.03
CA TRP A 124 14.16 18.05 16.85
C TRP A 124 14.49 17.90 18.34
N VAL A 125 15.75 18.12 18.74
CA VAL A 125 16.20 18.05 20.14
C VAL A 125 16.15 19.44 20.77
N ASP A 126 15.66 19.53 22.01
CA ASP A 126 15.56 20.77 22.76
C ASP A 126 15.86 20.52 24.24
N ASP A 127 16.89 21.17 24.77
CA ASP A 127 17.35 21.03 26.15
C ASP A 127 16.47 21.80 27.16
N THR A 128 15.63 22.72 26.69
CA THR A 128 14.66 23.43 27.52
C THR A 128 13.43 22.58 27.85
N HIS A 129 13.15 21.54 27.05
CA HIS A 129 12.05 20.60 27.28
C HIS A 129 12.45 19.41 28.15
N GLU A 130 11.56 19.00 29.07
CA GLU A 130 11.83 17.92 30.03
C GLU A 130 12.21 16.58 29.35
N THR A 131 11.58 16.30 28.21
CA THR A 131 11.78 15.10 27.39
C THR A 131 13.04 15.14 26.53
N GLY A 132 13.65 16.33 26.34
CA GLY A 132 14.72 16.55 25.37
C GLY A 132 14.24 16.65 23.91
N ILE A 133 12.92 16.65 23.68
CA ILE A 133 12.30 16.70 22.36
C ILE A 133 11.62 18.05 22.18
N ARG A 134 11.94 18.74 21.09
CA ARG A 134 11.27 19.95 20.66
C ARG A 134 9.80 19.65 20.37
N MET A 135 8.89 20.24 21.14
CA MET A 135 7.44 20.03 21.00
C MET A 135 6.74 21.07 20.11
N ASP A 136 7.50 21.91 19.40
CA ASP A 136 6.99 22.97 18.49
C ASP A 136 6.27 22.43 17.23
N PHE A 137 5.71 21.23 17.26
CA PHE A 137 4.77 20.80 16.24
C PHE A 137 3.44 21.49 16.51
N ASP A 138 3.26 22.64 15.87
CA ASP A 138 1.95 23.27 15.72
C ASP A 138 1.06 22.32 14.91
N TYR A 139 0.30 21.48 15.61
CA TYR A 139 -0.58 20.48 15.01
C TYR A 139 -1.62 21.11 14.08
N GLU A 140 -2.07 22.33 14.37
CA GLU A 140 -3.00 23.05 13.49
C GLU A 140 -2.29 23.45 12.20
N LYS A 141 -1.06 23.96 12.30
CA LYS A 141 -0.24 24.23 11.12
C LYS A 141 0.07 22.97 10.33
N LEU A 142 0.39 21.84 10.97
CA LEU A 142 0.62 20.55 10.29
C LEU A 142 -0.61 20.08 9.51
N GLN A 143 -1.82 20.32 10.00
CA GLN A 143 -3.05 20.00 9.26
C GLN A 143 -3.20 20.85 7.98
N ILE A 144 -2.64 22.05 7.97
CA ILE A 144 -2.69 22.98 6.83
C ILE A 144 -1.52 22.76 5.87
N THR A 145 -0.31 22.59 6.39
CA THR A 145 0.94 22.55 5.62
C THR A 145 1.43 21.14 5.32
N GLY A 146 0.89 20.12 5.99
CA GLY A 146 1.46 18.78 6.02
C GLY A 146 2.65 18.65 6.97
N VAL A 147 3.21 17.45 7.04
CA VAL A 147 4.42 17.16 7.82
C VAL A 147 5.60 17.91 7.16
N PRO A 148 6.34 18.77 7.89
CA PRO A 148 7.50 19.44 7.34
C PRO A 148 8.55 18.43 6.94
N ASP A 149 9.35 18.78 5.93
CA ASP A 149 10.45 17.93 5.50
C ASP A 149 11.45 17.73 6.66
N ASN A 150 12.01 16.52 6.73
CA ASN A 150 13.00 16.18 7.72
C ASN A 150 14.35 16.82 7.33
N GLU A 151 14.77 17.85 8.07
CA GLU A 151 16.00 18.61 7.83
C GLU A 151 17.26 17.73 7.85
N GLU A 152 17.32 16.74 8.75
CA GLU A 152 18.46 15.82 8.82
C GLU A 152 18.58 14.97 7.55
N LYS A 153 17.45 14.48 7.04
CA LYS A 153 17.35 13.76 5.76
C LYS A 153 17.73 14.65 4.59
N ILE A 154 17.27 15.90 4.55
CA ILE A 154 17.66 16.86 3.51
C ILE A 154 19.19 17.02 3.48
N ARG A 155 19.81 17.28 4.63
CA ARG A 155 21.27 17.41 4.73
C ARG A 155 22.00 16.17 4.24
N ALA A 156 21.57 14.99 4.68
CA ALA A 156 22.13 13.72 4.22
C ALA A 156 22.03 13.55 2.70
N ILE A 157 20.86 13.81 2.11
CA ILE A 157 20.67 13.71 0.66
C ILE A 157 21.55 14.70 -0.10
N LEU A 158 21.70 15.93 0.41
CA LEU A 158 22.59 16.93 -0.21
C LEU A 158 24.06 16.47 -0.18
N VAL A 159 24.51 15.87 0.92
CA VAL A 159 25.86 15.28 1.04
C VAL A 159 26.06 14.16 0.01
N VAL A 160 25.11 13.22 -0.10
CA VAL A 160 25.21 12.12 -1.07
C VAL A 160 25.16 12.63 -2.51
N ASN A 161 24.33 13.62 -2.81
CA ASN A 161 24.29 14.23 -4.14
C ASN A 161 25.60 14.94 -4.52
N ARG A 162 26.26 15.61 -3.56
CA ARG A 162 27.60 16.16 -3.77
C ARG A 162 28.61 15.07 -4.07
N LEU A 163 28.56 13.95 -3.33
CA LEU A 163 29.40 12.80 -3.59
C LEU A 163 29.17 12.23 -5.00
N ILE A 164 27.93 11.93 -5.37
CA ILE A 164 27.55 11.42 -6.70
C ILE A 164 28.12 12.32 -7.81
N LYS A 165 27.95 13.64 -7.67
CA LYS A 165 28.49 14.62 -8.61
C LYS A 165 30.02 14.57 -8.70
N SER A 166 30.71 14.38 -7.56
CA SER A 166 32.17 14.29 -7.53
C SER A 166 32.72 13.01 -8.18
N LEU A 167 31.95 11.91 -8.11
CA LEU A 167 32.31 10.63 -8.71
C LEU A 167 32.14 10.61 -10.24
N LYS A 168 31.44 11.60 -10.82
CA LYS A 168 31.19 11.73 -12.27
C LYS A 168 30.63 10.46 -12.91
N ILE A 169 29.73 9.78 -12.21
CA ILE A 169 29.06 8.57 -12.72
C ILE A 169 28.07 9.03 -13.80
N GLU A 170 28.29 8.62 -15.05
CA GLU A 170 27.39 8.90 -16.16
C GLU A 170 26.01 8.28 -15.92
N ASP A 171 24.96 8.99 -16.33
CA ASP A 171 23.55 8.59 -16.24
C ASP A 171 22.98 8.36 -14.83
N LEU A 172 23.69 8.76 -13.78
CA LEU A 172 23.17 8.67 -12.41
C LEU A 172 22.41 9.96 -12.04
N LYS A 173 21.08 9.86 -11.90
CA LYS A 173 20.26 10.98 -11.41
C LYS A 173 20.65 11.37 -9.98
N SER A 174 20.43 12.62 -9.59
CA SER A 174 20.50 13.00 -8.17
C SER A 174 19.39 12.31 -7.38
N ILE A 175 19.67 11.99 -6.12
CA ILE A 175 18.71 11.47 -5.16
C ILE A 175 17.77 12.61 -4.77
N SER A 176 16.47 12.39 -4.89
CA SER A 176 15.42 13.31 -4.42
C SER A 176 15.00 12.95 -2.99
N TYR A 177 14.27 13.86 -2.34
CA TYR A 177 13.70 13.58 -1.01
C TYR A 177 12.79 12.34 -1.01
N ASP A 178 12.07 12.12 -2.11
CA ASP A 178 11.12 11.01 -2.22
C ASP A 178 11.77 9.64 -2.50
N ASP A 179 13.04 9.62 -2.92
CA ASP A 179 13.80 8.38 -3.20
C ASP A 179 14.26 7.66 -1.91
N VAL A 180 14.16 8.29 -0.73
CA VAL A 180 14.54 7.70 0.57
C VAL A 180 13.34 7.73 1.51
N THR A 181 12.64 6.61 1.66
CA THR A 181 11.44 6.52 2.49
C THR A 181 11.75 6.05 3.91
N VAL A 182 12.86 5.31 4.10
CA VAL A 182 13.27 4.76 5.39
C VAL A 182 14.76 5.01 5.65
N PHE A 183 15.09 5.48 6.84
CA PHE A 183 16.47 5.66 7.25
C PHE A 183 16.66 5.56 8.76
N LEU A 184 17.90 5.34 9.17
CA LEU A 184 18.31 5.14 10.55
C LEU A 184 19.24 6.28 10.98
N GLU A 185 18.90 6.98 12.05
CA GLU A 185 19.78 7.93 12.73
C GLU A 185 20.37 7.29 13.98
N THR A 186 21.67 7.42 14.18
CA THR A 186 22.35 7.00 15.40
C THR A 186 23.23 8.13 15.93
N TYR A 187 23.11 8.41 17.22
CA TYR A 187 23.84 9.48 17.89
C TYR A 187 24.83 8.88 18.87
N PHE A 188 26.07 9.38 18.82
CA PHE A 188 27.16 9.00 19.70
C PHE A 188 27.71 10.24 20.39
N LYS A 189 28.27 10.07 21.59
CA LYS A 189 29.19 11.05 22.16
C LYS A 189 30.57 10.79 21.59
N LYS A 190 31.37 11.82 21.25
CA LYS A 190 32.72 11.62 20.68
C LYS A 190 33.65 10.79 21.58
N THR A 191 33.44 10.84 22.89
CA THR A 191 34.21 10.07 23.89
C THR A 191 33.81 8.61 23.96
N ASP A 192 32.63 8.26 23.46
CA ASP A 192 31.97 6.99 23.72
C ASP A 192 31.78 6.22 22.42
N LYS A 193 32.02 4.90 22.44
CA LYS A 193 31.79 4.04 21.27
C LYS A 193 30.37 3.49 21.21
N THR A 194 29.59 3.67 22.27
CA THR A 194 28.22 3.16 22.38
C THR A 194 27.21 4.18 21.90
N PRO A 195 26.22 3.78 21.08
CA PRO A 195 25.11 4.65 20.71
C PRO A 195 24.37 5.16 21.96
N LEU A 196 24.16 6.48 22.05
CA LEU A 196 23.32 7.10 23.07
C LEU A 196 21.85 7.03 22.70
N LEU A 197 21.58 7.29 21.42
CA LEU A 197 20.24 7.24 20.86
C LEU A 197 20.31 6.64 19.47
N LEU A 198 19.34 5.80 19.16
CA LEU A 198 19.08 5.34 17.82
C LEU A 198 17.62 5.64 17.48
N LYS A 199 17.37 6.20 16.29
CA LYS A 199 16.05 6.55 15.78
C LYS A 199 15.85 5.97 14.37
N VAL A 200 14.84 5.13 14.17
CA VAL A 200 14.40 4.72 12.81
C VAL A 200 13.29 5.66 12.37
N ASN A 201 13.46 6.24 11.19
CA ASN A 201 12.44 7.03 10.51
C ASN A 201 11.92 6.20 9.33
N ALA A 202 10.61 5.98 9.28
CA ALA A 202 9.94 5.25 8.21
C ALA A 202 8.78 6.07 7.63
N LEU A 203 8.40 5.76 6.39
CA LEU A 203 7.31 6.45 5.67
C LEU A 203 7.54 7.95 5.56
N THR A 204 8.78 8.39 5.36
CA THR A 204 9.17 9.81 5.47
C THR A 204 8.77 10.69 4.28
N THR A 205 7.91 10.17 3.40
CA THR A 205 7.43 10.85 2.19
C THR A 205 5.92 10.69 2.10
N LYS A 206 5.25 11.67 1.48
CA LYS A 206 3.77 11.73 1.45
C LYS A 206 3.13 10.45 0.91
N ASP A 207 3.74 9.85 -0.11
CA ASP A 207 3.21 8.67 -0.78
C ASP A 207 3.93 7.36 -0.39
N ALA A 208 4.90 7.38 0.53
CA ALA A 208 5.68 6.19 0.91
C ALA A 208 4.80 5.00 1.31
N TYR A 209 3.82 5.25 2.17
CA TYR A 209 2.92 4.22 2.65
C TYR A 209 2.04 3.67 1.53
N LYS A 210 1.44 4.56 0.74
CA LYS A 210 0.59 4.22 -0.40
C LYS A 210 1.36 3.37 -1.42
N ASN A 211 2.55 3.83 -1.80
CA ASN A 211 3.42 3.14 -2.75
C ASN A 211 3.86 1.78 -2.23
N ALA A 212 4.27 1.68 -0.95
CA ALA A 212 4.66 0.40 -0.36
C ALA A 212 3.49 -0.60 -0.29
N VAL A 213 2.28 -0.14 0.07
CA VAL A 213 1.07 -0.98 0.04
C VAL A 213 0.79 -1.46 -1.38
N TYR A 214 0.90 -0.58 -2.36
CA TYR A 214 0.66 -0.90 -3.77
C TYR A 214 1.70 -1.90 -4.30
N ASP A 215 2.99 -1.63 -4.10
CA ASP A 215 4.08 -2.54 -4.48
C ASP A 215 3.93 -3.92 -3.82
N TYR A 216 3.48 -3.96 -2.57
CA TYR A 216 3.28 -5.22 -1.84
C TYR A 216 2.10 -6.04 -2.35
N VAL A 217 0.97 -5.37 -2.61
CA VAL A 217 -0.27 -6.03 -3.08
C VAL A 217 -0.18 -6.38 -4.57
N LEU A 218 0.51 -5.54 -5.34
CA LEU A 218 0.69 -5.61 -6.78
C LEU A 218 2.18 -5.52 -7.14
N PRO A 219 2.97 -6.55 -6.81
CA PRO A 219 4.39 -6.54 -7.12
C PRO A 219 4.62 -6.32 -8.61
N ASN A 220 5.60 -5.47 -8.91
CA ASN A 220 5.99 -5.02 -10.26
C ASN A 220 4.99 -4.10 -10.96
N LEU A 221 4.15 -3.32 -10.26
CA LEU A 221 3.24 -2.35 -10.90
C LEU A 221 3.87 -1.56 -12.06
N ASN A 222 5.07 -1.01 -11.91
CA ASN A 222 5.71 -0.22 -12.97
C ASN A 222 6.07 -1.03 -14.23
N ASP A 223 6.29 -2.33 -14.11
CA ASP A 223 6.47 -3.27 -15.23
C ASP A 223 5.18 -4.05 -15.55
N SER A 224 4.13 -3.88 -14.74
CA SER A 224 2.89 -4.62 -14.86
C SER A 224 1.97 -3.86 -15.78
N GLU A 225 1.36 -4.61 -16.69
CA GLU A 225 0.31 -4.13 -17.55
C GLU A 225 -0.90 -3.62 -16.75
N VAL A 226 -0.97 -3.87 -15.43
CA VAL A 226 -1.96 -3.27 -14.52
C VAL A 226 -1.78 -1.76 -14.44
N SER A 227 -0.56 -1.25 -14.27
CA SER A 227 -0.34 0.20 -14.26
C SER A 227 -0.69 0.83 -15.60
N GLN A 228 -0.37 0.16 -16.71
CA GLN A 228 -0.75 0.66 -18.03
C GLN A 228 -2.27 0.65 -18.22
N SER A 229 -2.97 -0.40 -17.79
CA SER A 229 -4.45 -0.43 -17.79
C SER A 229 -5.05 0.68 -16.93
N LEU A 230 -4.51 0.89 -15.73
CA LEU A 230 -4.94 1.96 -14.82
C LEU A 230 -4.70 3.34 -15.42
N TYR A 231 -3.52 3.58 -15.99
CA TYR A 231 -3.18 4.83 -16.67
C TYR A 231 -4.09 5.08 -17.89
N ASN A 232 -4.28 4.06 -18.74
CA ASN A 232 -5.16 4.16 -19.90
C ASN A 232 -6.61 4.46 -19.49
N TYR A 233 -7.08 3.83 -18.42
CA TYR A 233 -8.40 4.10 -17.85
C TYR A 233 -8.50 5.54 -17.33
N GLN A 234 -7.52 6.00 -16.55
CA GLN A 234 -7.47 7.36 -16.02
C GLN A 234 -7.43 8.41 -17.13
N GLU A 235 -6.61 8.22 -18.17
CA GLU A 235 -6.56 9.10 -19.34
C GLU A 235 -7.87 9.12 -20.12
N HIS A 236 -8.56 7.98 -20.20
CA HIS A 236 -9.87 7.88 -20.85
C HIS A 236 -10.97 8.63 -20.06
N TYR A 237 -10.88 8.63 -18.73
CA TYR A 237 -11.89 9.21 -17.85
C TYR A 237 -11.60 10.62 -17.36
N SER A 238 -10.34 11.09 -17.38
CA SER A 238 -9.97 12.44 -16.95
C SER A 238 -10.71 13.55 -17.72
N LYS A 239 -11.24 13.21 -18.91
CA LYS A 239 -12.02 14.10 -19.78
C LYS A 239 -13.53 13.88 -19.72
N LYS A 240 -13.99 12.81 -19.07
CA LYS A 240 -15.42 12.49 -18.95
C LYS A 240 -15.97 13.15 -17.69
N LYS A 241 -17.03 13.96 -17.85
CA LYS A 241 -17.73 14.53 -16.70
C LYS A 241 -18.65 13.48 -16.08
N ILE A 242 -18.58 13.32 -14.76
CA ILE A 242 -19.53 12.51 -13.99
C ILE A 242 -20.51 13.48 -13.32
N SER A 243 -21.77 13.44 -13.75
CA SER A 243 -22.82 14.38 -13.36
C SER A 243 -24.00 13.66 -12.72
N ILE A 244 -24.22 12.40 -13.09
CA ILE A 244 -25.35 11.59 -12.60
C ILE A 244 -24.88 10.20 -12.14
N GLU A 245 -25.67 9.58 -11.27
CA GLU A 245 -25.38 8.27 -10.67
C GLU A 245 -25.11 7.17 -11.72
N LYS A 246 -25.80 7.22 -12.86
CA LYS A 246 -25.60 6.29 -13.98
C LYS A 246 -24.19 6.37 -14.58
N GLU A 247 -23.64 7.58 -14.71
CA GLU A 247 -22.29 7.80 -15.24
C GLU A 247 -21.23 7.32 -14.24
N LEU A 248 -21.47 7.54 -12.94
CA LEU A 248 -20.62 7.00 -11.87
C LEU A 248 -20.61 5.47 -11.90
N LYS A 249 -21.79 4.84 -12.00
CA LYS A 249 -21.91 3.38 -12.10
C LYS A 249 -21.14 2.85 -13.31
N GLN A 250 -21.32 3.46 -14.48
CA GLN A 250 -20.59 3.07 -15.69
C GLN A 250 -19.08 3.19 -15.52
N ALA A 251 -18.58 4.25 -14.89
CA ALA A 251 -17.15 4.40 -14.62
C ALA A 251 -16.61 3.24 -13.77
N ILE A 252 -17.35 2.82 -12.74
CA ILE A 252 -16.99 1.70 -11.86
C ILE A 252 -17.04 0.36 -12.61
N GLU A 253 -18.09 0.12 -13.40
CA GLU A 253 -18.22 -1.09 -14.24
C GLU A 253 -17.04 -1.20 -15.21
N GLU A 254 -16.65 -0.10 -15.84
CA GLU A 254 -15.50 -0.09 -16.75
C GLU A 254 -14.18 -0.39 -16.02
N VAL A 255 -13.97 0.01 -14.76
CA VAL A 255 -12.80 -0.46 -13.97
C VAL A 255 -12.88 -1.96 -13.71
N ILE A 256 -14.05 -2.45 -13.30
CA ILE A 256 -14.24 -3.86 -12.99
C ILE A 256 -13.95 -4.70 -14.25
N ASP A 257 -14.41 -4.28 -15.42
CA ASP A 257 -14.22 -5.04 -16.65
C ASP A 257 -12.83 -4.84 -17.29
N SER A 258 -12.38 -3.59 -17.46
CA SER A 258 -11.13 -3.29 -18.18
C SER A 258 -9.87 -3.50 -17.36
N VAL A 259 -9.97 -3.42 -16.02
CA VAL A 259 -8.84 -3.61 -15.12
C VAL A 259 -8.97 -4.95 -14.40
N LEU A 260 -9.95 -5.10 -13.49
CA LEU A 260 -10.02 -6.30 -12.63
C LEU A 260 -10.23 -7.57 -13.46
N LYS A 261 -11.27 -7.62 -14.29
CA LYS A 261 -11.60 -8.79 -15.09
C LYS A 261 -10.49 -9.11 -16.10
N HIS A 262 -9.95 -8.09 -16.77
CA HIS A 262 -8.83 -8.29 -17.70
C HIS A 262 -7.63 -8.97 -17.00
N HIS A 263 -7.18 -8.44 -15.87
CA HIS A 263 -5.98 -8.94 -15.19
C HIS A 263 -6.20 -10.30 -14.54
N ILE A 264 -7.35 -10.52 -13.92
CA ILE A 264 -7.69 -11.81 -13.30
C ILE A 264 -7.81 -12.90 -14.37
N GLU A 265 -8.60 -12.67 -15.42
CA GLU A 265 -8.99 -13.72 -16.36
C GLU A 265 -7.96 -13.98 -17.47
N TYR A 266 -7.33 -12.92 -17.98
CA TYR A 266 -6.43 -13.01 -19.15
C TYR A 266 -4.96 -13.01 -18.74
N ARG A 267 -4.59 -12.22 -17.72
CA ARG A 267 -3.21 -12.17 -17.21
C ARG A 267 -2.94 -13.19 -16.11
N ARG A 268 -3.95 -14.00 -15.76
CA ARG A 268 -3.85 -15.06 -14.75
C ARG A 268 -3.38 -14.53 -13.40
N TRP A 269 -3.76 -13.30 -13.07
CA TRP A 269 -3.47 -12.71 -11.77
C TRP A 269 -4.43 -13.31 -10.72
N ILE A 270 -4.26 -14.61 -10.47
CA ILE A 270 -5.14 -15.39 -9.59
C ILE A 270 -4.50 -15.67 -8.23
N GLU A 271 -3.17 -15.61 -8.11
CA GLU A 271 -2.43 -15.94 -6.89
C GLU A 271 -2.94 -15.21 -5.63
N PRO A 272 -3.30 -13.91 -5.67
CA PRO A 272 -3.83 -13.23 -4.49
C PRO A 272 -5.16 -13.80 -3.98
N PHE A 273 -5.90 -14.56 -4.79
CA PHE A 273 -7.24 -15.08 -4.48
C PHE A 273 -7.25 -16.55 -4.06
N TRP A 274 -6.12 -17.23 -4.15
CA TRP A 274 -5.95 -18.62 -3.73
C TRP A 274 -4.98 -18.72 -2.54
N ASP A 275 -5.26 -19.63 -1.62
CA ASP A 275 -4.24 -20.09 -0.68
C ASP A 275 -3.33 -21.09 -1.37
N GLY A 276 -2.01 -20.88 -1.23
CA GLY A 276 -0.99 -21.65 -1.92
C GLY A 276 -1.03 -23.15 -1.59
N GLN A 277 -0.38 -23.95 -2.44
CA GLN A 277 -0.12 -25.36 -2.14
C GLN A 277 0.82 -25.42 -0.93
N ARG A 278 0.43 -26.15 0.11
CA ARG A 278 1.31 -26.45 1.24
C ARG A 278 1.55 -27.94 1.33
N THR A 279 2.82 -28.32 1.38
CA THR A 279 3.23 -29.68 1.69
C THR A 279 3.32 -29.79 3.21
N ILE A 280 2.46 -30.59 3.82
CA ILE A 280 2.56 -30.91 5.25
C ILE A 280 3.20 -32.28 5.39
N LYS A 281 4.14 -32.43 6.33
CA LYS A 281 4.68 -33.75 6.71
C LYS A 281 3.80 -34.35 7.79
N GLN A 282 3.10 -35.44 7.46
CA GLN A 282 2.33 -36.22 8.41
C GLN A 282 2.88 -37.65 8.38
N ASN A 283 3.36 -38.16 9.52
CA ASN A 283 3.94 -39.50 9.64
C ASN A 283 5.09 -39.79 8.64
N ASN A 284 6.00 -38.84 8.43
CA ASN A 284 7.09 -38.90 7.43
C ASN A 284 6.64 -38.93 5.95
N GLU A 285 5.36 -38.80 5.65
CA GLU A 285 4.85 -38.65 4.29
C GLU A 285 4.55 -37.18 3.98
N GLU A 286 4.94 -36.75 2.78
CA GLU A 286 4.65 -35.41 2.27
C GLU A 286 3.26 -35.40 1.62
N ILE A 287 2.31 -34.75 2.29
CA ILE A 287 0.95 -34.58 1.80
C ILE A 287 0.82 -33.19 1.17
N VAL A 288 0.53 -33.14 -0.12
CA VAL A 288 0.27 -31.89 -0.85
C VAL A 288 -1.17 -31.49 -0.65
N ILE A 289 -1.40 -30.39 0.08
CA ILE A 289 -2.74 -29.82 0.22
C ILE A 289 -3.05 -29.03 -1.07
N PRO A 290 -4.14 -29.35 -1.79
CA PRO A 290 -4.52 -28.64 -3.01
C PRO A 290 -4.83 -27.17 -2.71
N ARG A 291 -4.61 -26.30 -3.70
CA ARG A 291 -4.97 -24.88 -3.59
C ARG A 291 -6.45 -24.73 -3.27
N THR A 292 -6.78 -23.85 -2.34
CA THR A 292 -8.16 -23.53 -1.95
C THR A 292 -8.44 -22.05 -2.17
N PRO A 293 -9.61 -21.66 -2.69
CA PRO A 293 -9.98 -20.26 -2.78
C PRO A 293 -9.97 -19.60 -1.42
N LYS A 294 -9.52 -18.34 -1.35
CA LYS A 294 -9.67 -17.52 -0.15
C LYS A 294 -11.15 -17.22 0.09
N ASN A 295 -11.50 -16.89 1.34
CA ASN A 295 -12.84 -16.44 1.68
C ASN A 295 -13.04 -14.96 1.27
N GLU A 296 -14.29 -14.50 1.27
CA GLU A 296 -14.68 -13.14 0.85
C GLU A 296 -13.87 -12.06 1.59
N THR A 297 -13.75 -12.17 2.91
CA THR A 297 -13.02 -11.23 3.77
C THR A 297 -11.54 -11.10 3.42
N ARG A 298 -10.92 -12.12 2.83
CA ARG A 298 -9.51 -12.09 2.40
C ARG A 298 -9.32 -11.71 0.94
N ILE A 299 -10.39 -11.70 0.13
CA ILE A 299 -10.36 -11.29 -1.29
C ILE A 299 -10.66 -9.80 -1.44
N GLN A 300 -11.66 -9.30 -0.71
CA GLN A 300 -12.06 -7.89 -0.75
C GLN A 300 -10.90 -6.89 -0.59
N PRO A 301 -9.89 -7.12 0.27
CA PRO A 301 -8.68 -6.29 0.37
C PRO A 301 -8.01 -6.00 -0.98
N THR A 302 -7.69 -7.07 -1.71
CA THR A 302 -7.02 -7.00 -3.00
C THR A 302 -7.86 -6.26 -4.04
N LEU A 303 -9.18 -6.51 -4.06
CA LEU A 303 -10.10 -5.81 -4.95
C LEU A 303 -10.18 -4.32 -4.60
N HIS A 304 -10.21 -3.99 -3.30
CA HIS A 304 -10.26 -2.62 -2.82
C HIS A 304 -9.07 -1.82 -3.31
N VAL A 305 -7.85 -2.35 -3.16
CA VAL A 305 -6.62 -1.67 -3.58
C VAL A 305 -6.67 -1.29 -5.06
N ILE A 306 -7.07 -2.20 -5.94
CA ILE A 306 -7.17 -1.90 -7.37
C ILE A 306 -8.27 -0.89 -7.67
N LEU A 307 -9.45 -1.08 -7.08
CA LEU A 307 -10.56 -0.15 -7.27
C LEU A 307 -10.16 1.25 -6.83
N ASP A 308 -9.52 1.37 -5.67
CA ASP A 308 -9.04 2.63 -5.13
C ASP A 308 -7.96 3.27 -6.02
N MET A 309 -7.00 2.47 -6.50
CA MET A 309 -5.98 2.94 -7.46
C MET A 309 -6.57 3.47 -8.77
N ALA A 310 -7.61 2.82 -9.29
CA ALA A 310 -8.27 3.22 -10.53
C ALA A 310 -9.16 4.46 -10.36
N LEU A 311 -9.89 4.51 -9.24
CA LEU A 311 -11.01 5.44 -9.05
C LEU A 311 -10.65 6.68 -8.24
N MET A 312 -9.71 6.59 -7.30
CA MET A 312 -9.30 7.72 -6.45
C MET A 312 -8.77 8.92 -7.27
N PRO A 313 -7.95 8.74 -8.33
CA PRO A 313 -7.50 9.85 -9.17
C PRO A 313 -8.61 10.56 -9.93
N LEU A 314 -9.77 9.89 -10.10
CA LEU A 314 -10.99 10.50 -10.66
C LEU A 314 -11.84 11.19 -9.58
N GLY A 315 -11.37 11.26 -8.33
CA GLY A 315 -12.14 11.79 -7.21
C GLY A 315 -13.24 10.87 -6.68
N ILE A 316 -13.27 9.61 -7.14
CA ILE A 316 -14.23 8.60 -6.69
C ILE A 316 -13.64 7.86 -5.49
N GLN A 317 -14.26 8.00 -4.32
CA GLN A 317 -13.82 7.35 -3.10
C GLN A 317 -14.38 5.94 -3.00
N VAL A 318 -13.53 4.96 -2.68
CA VAL A 318 -13.93 3.56 -2.46
C VAL A 318 -13.91 3.25 -0.96
N ILE A 319 -15.08 2.95 -0.39
CA ILE A 319 -15.25 2.61 1.03
C ILE A 319 -15.60 1.14 1.14
N ARG A 320 -14.81 0.38 1.90
CA ARG A 320 -15.05 -1.03 2.20
C ARG A 320 -15.83 -1.20 3.51
N GLU A 321 -16.71 -2.20 3.57
CA GLU A 321 -17.45 -2.58 4.79
C GLU A 321 -18.16 -1.40 5.46
N SER A 322 -18.93 -0.63 4.68
CA SER A 322 -19.68 0.49 5.25
C SER A 322 -20.87 -0.04 6.05
N ASP A 323 -20.92 0.28 7.35
CA ASP A 323 -22.09 -0.02 8.19
C ASP A 323 -23.24 0.92 7.78
N GLU A 324 -24.28 0.34 7.21
CA GLU A 324 -25.45 1.07 6.71
C GLU A 324 -26.66 0.93 7.64
N GLY A 325 -26.45 0.52 8.89
CA GLY A 325 -27.49 0.34 9.91
C GLY A 325 -28.40 -0.88 9.68
N VAL A 326 -28.42 -1.43 8.46
CA VAL A 326 -29.14 -2.67 8.07
C VAL A 326 -28.16 -3.83 7.80
N GLY A 327 -26.86 -3.58 7.92
CA GLY A 327 -25.76 -4.50 7.65
C GLY A 327 -24.57 -3.76 7.03
N SER A 328 -23.58 -4.52 6.59
CA SER A 328 -22.38 -3.99 5.94
C SER A 328 -22.44 -4.25 4.45
N LEU A 329 -22.29 -3.20 3.66
CA LEU A 329 -22.09 -3.30 2.20
C LEU A 329 -20.61 -3.54 1.91
N ASP A 330 -20.30 -4.43 0.96
CA ASP A 330 -18.90 -4.81 0.70
C ASP A 330 -18.08 -3.62 0.15
N PHE A 331 -18.63 -2.91 -0.84
CA PHE A 331 -18.04 -1.67 -1.36
C PHE A 331 -19.09 -0.58 -1.60
N ARG A 332 -18.78 0.63 -1.16
CA ARG A 332 -19.53 1.84 -1.45
C ARG A 332 -18.63 2.83 -2.18
N PHE A 333 -19.13 3.32 -3.31
CA PHE A 333 -18.44 4.31 -4.13
C PHE A 333 -19.11 5.67 -3.94
N LEU A 334 -18.32 6.69 -3.63
CA LEU A 334 -18.80 8.06 -3.44
C LEU A 334 -18.10 9.00 -4.41
N PHE A 335 -18.88 9.87 -5.03
CA PHE A 335 -18.35 10.94 -5.86
C PHE A 335 -19.15 12.22 -5.58
N THR A 336 -18.47 13.36 -5.54
CA THR A 336 -19.15 14.66 -5.40
C THR A 336 -18.99 15.40 -6.72
N THR A 337 -20.11 15.75 -7.36
CA THR A 337 -20.07 16.49 -8.62
C THR A 337 -19.54 17.91 -8.41
N ASP A 338 -19.19 18.60 -9.50
CA ASP A 338 -18.79 20.01 -9.47
C ASP A 338 -19.84 20.93 -8.82
N GLU A 339 -21.10 20.51 -8.82
CA GLU A 339 -22.24 21.22 -8.22
C GLU A 339 -22.42 20.89 -6.72
N GLY A 340 -21.54 20.07 -6.15
CA GLY A 340 -21.59 19.62 -4.76
C GLY A 340 -22.62 18.51 -4.50
N LEU A 341 -23.17 17.87 -5.55
CA LEU A 341 -24.13 16.79 -5.39
C LEU A 341 -23.40 15.47 -5.10
N PRO A 342 -23.69 14.78 -3.98
CA PRO A 342 -23.13 13.46 -3.71
C PRO A 342 -23.86 12.40 -4.55
N LEU A 343 -23.09 11.66 -5.34
CA LEU A 343 -23.51 10.45 -6.04
C LEU A 343 -23.00 9.23 -5.28
N THR A 344 -23.77 8.15 -5.27
CA THR A 344 -23.42 6.91 -4.58
C THR A 344 -23.77 5.70 -5.42
N VAL A 345 -22.86 4.73 -5.50
CA VAL A 345 -23.11 3.41 -6.08
C VAL A 345 -22.70 2.36 -5.06
N GLY A 346 -23.53 1.33 -4.89
CA GLY A 346 -23.24 0.23 -3.97
C GLY A 346 -22.89 -1.06 -4.69
N THR A 347 -21.89 -1.79 -4.18
CA THR A 347 -21.49 -3.08 -4.71
C THR A 347 -21.47 -4.15 -3.63
N GLU A 348 -22.11 -5.27 -3.93
CA GLU A 348 -22.07 -6.49 -3.12
C GLU A 348 -21.19 -7.51 -3.82
N PHE A 349 -20.30 -8.14 -3.06
CA PHE A 349 -19.34 -9.13 -3.52
C PHE A 349 -19.66 -10.50 -2.92
N LYS A 350 -19.64 -11.54 -3.76
CA LYS A 350 -19.76 -12.94 -3.31
C LYS A 350 -18.78 -13.85 -4.02
N VAL A 351 -18.32 -14.89 -3.34
CA VAL A 351 -17.72 -16.04 -4.04
C VAL A 351 -18.82 -16.92 -4.63
N ALA A 352 -18.60 -17.49 -5.82
CA ALA A 352 -19.63 -18.23 -6.57
C ALA A 352 -20.21 -19.45 -5.82
N HIS A 353 -19.44 -20.01 -4.90
CA HIS A 353 -19.83 -21.15 -4.06
C HIS A 353 -20.45 -20.72 -2.71
N HIS A 354 -20.72 -19.43 -2.51
CA HIS A 354 -21.36 -18.94 -1.29
C HIS A 354 -22.82 -19.41 -1.20
N LYS A 355 -23.21 -19.98 -0.05
CA LYS A 355 -24.56 -20.53 0.16
C LYS A 355 -25.67 -19.50 0.01
N GLU A 356 -25.37 -18.24 0.33
CA GLU A 356 -26.34 -17.13 0.30
C GLU A 356 -26.26 -16.27 -0.97
N ILE A 357 -25.66 -16.75 -2.07
CA ILE A 357 -25.49 -15.93 -3.30
C ILE A 357 -26.81 -15.34 -3.83
N LYS A 358 -27.90 -16.13 -3.80
CA LYS A 358 -29.25 -15.65 -4.17
C LYS A 358 -29.75 -14.56 -3.22
N LYS A 359 -29.51 -14.70 -1.92
CA LYS A 359 -29.92 -13.71 -0.92
C LYS A 359 -29.10 -12.42 -1.08
N GLY A 360 -27.82 -12.53 -1.44
CA GLY A 360 -26.96 -11.41 -1.81
C GLY A 360 -27.61 -10.48 -2.83
N ILE A 361 -27.90 -11.01 -4.01
CA ILE A 361 -28.48 -10.21 -5.09
C ILE A 361 -29.94 -9.83 -4.81
N THR A 362 -30.78 -10.73 -4.30
CA THR A 362 -32.23 -10.48 -4.19
C THR A 362 -32.67 -9.72 -2.94
N LYS A 363 -31.85 -9.68 -1.88
CA LYS A 363 -32.22 -9.06 -0.60
C LYS A 363 -31.17 -8.11 -0.07
N GLN A 364 -29.90 -8.52 0.00
CA GLN A 364 -28.84 -7.73 0.64
C GLN A 364 -28.55 -6.45 -0.15
N LEU A 365 -28.12 -6.58 -1.41
CA LEU A 365 -27.80 -5.42 -2.24
C LEU A 365 -28.97 -4.43 -2.35
N PRO A 366 -30.22 -4.84 -2.65
CA PRO A 366 -31.36 -3.91 -2.66
C PRO A 366 -31.63 -3.23 -1.32
N ALA A 367 -31.42 -3.91 -0.19
CA ALA A 367 -31.60 -3.31 1.13
C ALA A 367 -30.53 -2.23 1.39
N TYR A 368 -29.28 -2.51 1.02
CA TYR A 368 -28.17 -1.56 1.16
C TYR A 368 -28.31 -0.34 0.24
N LEU A 369 -28.76 -0.52 -1.00
CA LEU A 369 -29.01 0.61 -1.91
C LEU A 369 -30.08 1.55 -1.35
N ARG A 370 -31.13 1.00 -0.73
CA ARG A 370 -32.17 1.81 -0.06
C ARG A 370 -31.65 2.57 1.15
N SER A 371 -30.78 1.98 1.97
CA SER A 371 -30.22 2.66 3.15
C SER A 371 -29.29 3.81 2.76
N ILE A 372 -28.50 3.64 1.69
CA ILE A 372 -27.61 4.70 1.16
C ILE A 372 -28.31 5.66 0.20
N ARG A 373 -29.62 5.50 -0.02
CA ARG A 373 -30.44 6.28 -0.96
C ARG A 373 -29.90 6.30 -2.41
N SER A 374 -29.24 5.22 -2.81
CA SER A 374 -28.77 5.01 -4.18
C SER A 374 -29.80 4.19 -4.96
N LYS A 375 -29.87 4.41 -6.27
CA LYS A 375 -30.64 3.53 -7.17
C LYS A 375 -29.74 2.61 -7.96
N SER A 376 -28.42 2.72 -7.87
CA SER A 376 -27.47 2.05 -8.74
C SER A 376 -26.60 1.10 -7.95
N GLY A 377 -26.54 -0.16 -8.38
CA GLY A 377 -25.62 -1.11 -7.78
C GLY A 377 -25.09 -2.17 -8.72
N ILE A 378 -24.02 -2.82 -8.25
CA ILE A 378 -23.27 -3.84 -8.99
C ILE A 378 -23.17 -5.08 -8.11
N PHE A 379 -23.50 -6.25 -8.65
CA PHE A 379 -23.33 -7.53 -7.96
C PHE A 379 -22.15 -8.28 -8.56
N VAL A 380 -21.05 -8.35 -7.83
CA VAL A 380 -19.80 -8.97 -8.30
C VAL A 380 -19.67 -10.38 -7.74
N VAL A 381 -19.41 -11.35 -8.62
CA VAL A 381 -19.21 -12.75 -8.24
C VAL A 381 -17.81 -13.20 -8.65
N MET A 382 -17.02 -13.71 -7.71
CA MET A 382 -15.74 -14.34 -8.04
C MET A 382 -15.91 -15.84 -8.26
N TRP A 383 -15.47 -16.31 -9.42
CA TRP A 383 -15.58 -17.68 -9.86
C TRP A 383 -14.23 -18.40 -9.70
N PHE A 384 -14.27 -19.61 -9.13
CA PHE A 384 -13.07 -20.40 -8.85
C PHE A 384 -13.13 -21.82 -9.45
N LYS A 385 -14.28 -22.21 -10.00
CA LYS A 385 -14.50 -23.59 -10.46
C LYS A 385 -13.54 -23.89 -11.60
N ASP A 386 -12.72 -24.91 -11.41
CA ASP A 386 -11.79 -25.43 -12.40
C ASP A 386 -11.97 -26.94 -12.58
N THR A 387 -11.23 -27.54 -13.51
CA THR A 387 -11.40 -28.96 -13.87
C THR A 387 -10.69 -29.93 -12.91
N LYS A 388 -9.71 -29.46 -12.15
CA LYS A 388 -8.71 -30.28 -11.43
C LYS A 388 -8.74 -30.10 -9.91
N TYR A 389 -8.79 -28.87 -9.39
CA TYR A 389 -8.56 -28.54 -7.99
C TYR A 389 -9.84 -28.15 -7.25
N PHE A 390 -10.67 -27.26 -7.82
CA PHE A 390 -11.88 -26.76 -7.15
C PHE A 390 -13.13 -26.92 -8.02
N LYS A 391 -14.14 -27.66 -7.54
CA LYS A 391 -15.32 -28.05 -8.34
C LYS A 391 -16.63 -27.35 -7.96
N GLU A 392 -16.59 -26.39 -7.04
CA GLU A 392 -17.79 -25.63 -6.63
C GLU A 392 -17.90 -24.29 -7.38
N PRO A 393 -19.12 -23.79 -7.64
CA PRO A 393 -20.41 -24.41 -7.33
C PRO A 393 -20.76 -25.57 -8.26
N LYS A 394 -21.25 -26.70 -7.71
CA LYS A 394 -21.68 -27.86 -8.51
C LYS A 394 -22.87 -27.60 -9.44
N LYS A 395 -23.76 -26.69 -9.03
CA LYS A 395 -25.06 -26.47 -9.70
C LYS A 395 -24.93 -25.77 -11.06
N TYR A 396 -23.87 -24.99 -11.25
CA TYR A 396 -23.73 -24.12 -12.41
C TYR A 396 -22.39 -24.36 -13.09
N GLU A 397 -22.37 -24.16 -14.41
CA GLU A 397 -21.16 -23.74 -15.13
C GLU A 397 -21.17 -22.22 -15.25
N ILE A 398 -20.02 -21.61 -15.58
CA ILE A 398 -19.86 -20.15 -15.57
C ILE A 398 -20.93 -19.44 -16.41
N GLY A 399 -21.17 -19.87 -17.65
CA GLY A 399 -22.21 -19.28 -18.50
C GLY A 399 -23.64 -19.49 -17.97
N GLY A 400 -23.88 -20.60 -17.26
CA GLY A 400 -25.16 -20.83 -16.59
C GLY A 400 -25.35 -19.91 -15.37
N MET A 401 -24.27 -19.59 -14.66
CA MET A 401 -24.26 -18.63 -13.56
C MET A 401 -24.51 -17.20 -14.07
N GLU A 402 -23.85 -16.79 -15.16
CA GLU A 402 -24.05 -15.47 -15.79
C GLU A 402 -25.52 -15.27 -16.20
N GLN A 403 -26.11 -16.25 -16.88
CA GLN A 403 -27.51 -16.18 -17.29
C GLN A 403 -28.46 -16.11 -16.08
N TRP A 404 -28.16 -16.84 -15.01
CA TRP A 404 -28.98 -16.81 -13.80
C TRP A 404 -28.87 -15.45 -13.09
N LEU A 405 -27.66 -14.91 -12.93
CA LEU A 405 -27.42 -13.59 -12.34
C LEU A 405 -28.12 -12.48 -13.13
N GLY A 406 -27.99 -12.48 -14.46
CA GLY A 406 -28.63 -11.49 -15.33
C GLY A 406 -30.16 -11.51 -15.23
N LYS A 407 -30.77 -12.70 -15.14
CA LYS A 407 -32.22 -12.84 -14.92
C LYS A 407 -32.67 -12.26 -13.57
N GLU A 408 -31.93 -12.54 -12.49
CA GLU A 408 -32.26 -12.01 -11.16
C GLU A 408 -32.08 -10.49 -11.11
N ALA A 409 -31.00 -9.95 -11.69
CA ALA A 409 -30.75 -8.51 -11.75
C ALA A 409 -31.84 -7.75 -12.51
N LEU A 410 -32.26 -8.27 -13.68
CA LEU A 410 -33.37 -7.67 -14.45
C LEU A 410 -34.69 -7.70 -13.66
N ARG A 411 -34.98 -8.83 -13.00
CA ARG A 411 -36.17 -9.00 -12.17
C ARG A 411 -36.20 -7.98 -11.03
N ILE A 412 -35.11 -7.87 -10.27
CA ILE A 412 -34.97 -6.91 -9.17
C ILE A 412 -35.11 -5.48 -9.68
N SER A 413 -34.48 -5.17 -10.82
CA SER A 413 -34.50 -3.83 -11.37
C SER A 413 -35.92 -3.39 -11.76
N THR A 414 -36.69 -4.33 -12.32
CA THR A 414 -38.10 -4.12 -12.66
C THR A 414 -39.00 -3.99 -11.43
N GLU A 415 -38.81 -4.86 -10.42
CA GLU A 415 -39.67 -4.90 -9.23
C GLU A 415 -39.42 -3.74 -8.25
N SER A 416 -38.15 -3.32 -8.10
CA SER A 416 -37.73 -2.37 -7.05
C SER A 416 -37.36 -0.98 -7.58
N GLY A 417 -37.30 -0.78 -8.91
CA GLY A 417 -36.92 0.50 -9.51
C GLY A 417 -35.47 0.93 -9.25
N ILE A 418 -34.61 -0.04 -8.96
CA ILE A 418 -33.15 0.12 -8.82
C ILE A 418 -32.47 -0.43 -10.06
N ASP A 419 -31.35 0.12 -10.47
CA ASP A 419 -30.55 -0.34 -11.60
C ASP A 419 -29.39 -1.24 -11.10
N VAL A 420 -29.58 -2.55 -11.22
CA VAL A 420 -28.59 -3.56 -10.80
C VAL A 420 -27.96 -4.23 -12.01
N THR A 421 -26.63 -4.23 -12.07
CA THR A 421 -25.84 -5.04 -13.00
C THR A 421 -25.07 -6.13 -12.28
N THR A 422 -24.54 -7.09 -13.04
CA THR A 422 -23.81 -8.23 -12.48
C THR A 422 -22.55 -8.50 -13.29
N THR A 423 -21.44 -8.77 -12.61
CA THR A 423 -20.18 -9.17 -13.25
C THR A 423 -19.62 -10.42 -12.58
N ILE A 424 -19.11 -11.35 -13.39
CA ILE A 424 -18.30 -12.47 -12.91
C ILE A 424 -16.82 -12.15 -13.17
N LEU A 425 -15.98 -12.42 -12.16
CA LEU A 425 -14.52 -12.42 -12.25
C LEU A 425 -14.03 -13.88 -12.19
N ASP A 426 -13.55 -14.42 -13.31
CA ASP A 426 -13.06 -15.80 -13.40
C ASP A 426 -11.61 -15.97 -12.92
N ALA A 427 -11.45 -16.33 -11.66
CA ALA A 427 -10.18 -16.66 -11.02
C ALA A 427 -9.87 -18.18 -11.03
N SER A 428 -10.48 -18.96 -11.93
CA SER A 428 -10.21 -20.40 -12.05
C SER A 428 -8.76 -20.71 -12.45
N ILE A 429 -8.23 -21.83 -11.96
CA ILE A 429 -6.90 -22.31 -12.35
C ILE A 429 -6.98 -22.90 -13.76
N ARG A 430 -6.35 -22.25 -14.73
CA ARG A 430 -6.27 -22.72 -16.13
C ARG A 430 -4.91 -23.39 -16.42
N PRO A 431 -4.86 -24.52 -17.14
CA PRO A 431 -3.60 -25.14 -17.58
C PRO A 431 -2.70 -24.11 -18.29
N SER A 432 -1.39 -24.12 -18.07
CA SER A 432 -0.47 -23.24 -18.81
C SER A 432 -0.44 -23.66 -20.28
N ALA A 433 -0.31 -22.71 -21.21
CA ALA A 433 -0.13 -23.03 -22.63
C ALA A 433 1.10 -23.92 -22.89
N SER A 434 2.08 -23.92 -21.99
CA SER A 434 3.23 -24.83 -22.00
C SER A 434 2.95 -26.25 -21.50
N SER A 435 1.70 -26.55 -21.10
CA SER A 435 1.25 -27.85 -20.61
C SER A 435 0.07 -28.43 -21.43
N LEU A 436 -0.23 -27.80 -22.57
CA LEU A 436 -1.07 -28.30 -23.66
C LEU A 436 -0.15 -28.73 -24.81
#